data_AF-A0A0R3MN91-F1
#
_entry.id   AF-A0A0R3MN91-F1
#
_cell.length_a   1.000
_cell.length_b   1.000
_cell.length_c   1.000
_cell.angle_alpha   90.00
_cell.angle_beta   90.00
_cell.angle_gamma   90.00
#
_symmetry.space_group_name_H-M   'P 1'
#
loop_
_entity.id
_entity.type
_entity.pdbx_description
1 polymer ?
#
loop_
_entity_poly.entity_id
_entity_poly.type
_entity_poly.pdbx_seq_one_letter_code
_entity_poly.pdbx_strand_id
1 'polypeptide(L)' 'MAQSVEEQLEQTLESIRQVEKSGQRYTIKDRELWRGDLKVLDKRAERLERASARAKNGGVKIQRIIPL' A
#
# COMPACT_ATOMS: atom_id res chain seq x y z
N MET A 1 8.14 13.17 10.75
CA MET A 1 8.25 13.18 9.27
C MET A 1 7.33 12.11 8.73
N ALA A 2 6.47 12.40 7.76
CA ALA A 2 5.58 11.40 7.17
C ALA A 2 6.38 10.50 6.23
N GLN A 3 6.21 9.18 6.32
CA GLN A 3 6.86 8.22 5.41
C GLN A 3 6.48 8.52 3.95
N SER A 4 7.45 8.40 3.05
CA SER A 4 7.19 8.59 1.63
C SER A 4 6.28 7.46 1.09
N VAL A 5 5.57 7.72 -0.01
CA VAL A 5 4.69 6.70 -0.62
C VAL A 5 5.48 5.47 -1.06
N GLU A 6 6.75 5.66 -1.45
CA GLU A 6 7.66 4.58 -1.85
C GLU A 6 8.08 3.72 -0.65
N GLU A 7 8.45 4.34 0.47
CA GLU A 7 8.77 3.61 1.72
C GLU A 7 7.57 2.81 2.23
N GLN A 8 6.36 3.35 2.11
CA GLN A 8 5.13 2.65 2.51
C GLN A 8 4.84 1.44 1.60
N LEU A 9 5.15 1.55 0.30
CA LEU A 9 4.99 0.45 -0.64
C LEU A 9 5.98 -0.68 -0.32
N GLU A 10 7.24 -0.35 -0.10
CA GLU A 10 8.29 -1.32 0.23
C GLU A 10 7.98 -2.10 1.51
N GLN A 11 7.54 -1.39 2.57
CA GLN A 11 7.11 -2.04 3.82
C GLN A 11 5.89 -2.95 3.63
N THR A 12 4.96 -2.59 2.74
CA THR A 12 3.78 -3.40 2.45
C THR A 12 4.16 -4.67 1.69
N LEU A 13 5.04 -4.57 0.69
CA LEU A 13 5.56 -5.72 -0.06
C LEU A 13 6.37 -6.67 0.83
N GLU A 14 7.18 -6.12 1.73
CA GLU A 14 7.92 -6.94 2.68
C GLU A 14 6.98 -7.70 3.62
N SER A 15 5.93 -7.04 4.11
CA SER A 15 4.92 -7.70 4.95
C SER A 15 4.22 -8.85 4.22
N ILE A 16 3.90 -8.68 2.93
CA ILE A 16 3.34 -9.74 2.07
C ILE A 16 4.30 -10.91 1.97
N ARG A 17 5.58 -10.65 1.61
CA ARG A 17 6.61 -11.70 1.50
C ARG A 17 6.79 -12.49 2.79
N GLN A 18 6.75 -11.81 3.94
CA GLN A 18 6.90 -12.46 5.24
C GLN A 18 5.68 -13.32 5.59
N VAL A 19 4.45 -12.89 5.31
CA VAL A 19 3.23 -13.69 5.49
C VAL A 19 3.23 -14.91 4.57
N GLU A 20 3.66 -14.75 3.31
CA GLU A 20 3.77 -15.86 2.35
C GLU A 20 4.82 -16.88 2.79
N LYS A 21 5.99 -16.43 3.25
CA LYS A 21 7.08 -17.30 3.72
C LYS A 21 6.75 -18.03 5.02
N SER A 22 6.03 -17.38 5.94
CA SER A 22 5.61 -17.97 7.22
C SER A 22 4.35 -18.84 7.10
N GLY A 23 3.69 -18.86 5.93
CA GLY A 23 2.65 -19.81 5.56
C GLY A 23 1.27 -19.59 6.19
N GLN A 24 1.17 -18.90 7.34
CA GLN A 24 -0.08 -18.65 8.05
C GLN A 24 -0.16 -17.32 8.82
N ARG A 25 0.91 -16.88 9.50
CA ARG A 25 0.86 -15.71 10.39
C ARG A 25 2.21 -15.00 10.49
N TYR A 26 2.19 -13.67 10.40
CA TYR A 26 3.35 -12.79 10.59
C TYR A 26 2.97 -11.63 11.51
N THR A 27 3.80 -11.35 12.52
CA THR A 27 3.57 -10.24 13.45
C THR A 27 4.49 -9.08 13.07
N ILE A 28 3.90 -7.91 12.82
CA ILE A 28 4.64 -6.66 12.59
C ILE A 28 4.22 -5.61 13.62
N LYS A 29 5.19 -5.14 14.40
CA LYS A 29 4.96 -4.24 15.55
C LYS A 29 3.89 -4.85 16.48
N ASP A 30 2.73 -4.22 16.60
CA ASP A 30 1.60 -4.64 17.45
C ASP A 30 0.44 -5.27 16.66
N ARG A 31 0.67 -5.70 15.40
CA ARG A 31 -0.37 -6.29 14.55
C ARG A 31 0.01 -7.68 14.08
N GLU A 32 -0.95 -8.59 14.16
CA GLU A 32 -0.86 -9.90 13.51
C GLU A 32 -1.47 -9.81 12.11
N LEU A 33 -0.70 -10.23 11.12
CA LEU A 33 -1.11 -10.37 9.74
C LEU A 33 -1.28 -11.85 9.44
N TRP A 34 -2.47 -12.21 8.98
CA TRP A 34 -2.80 -13.58 8.62
C TRP A 34 -2.78 -13.74 7.12
N ARG A 35 -2.67 -14.99 6.66
CA ARG A 35 -2.76 -15.30 5.22
C ARG A 35 -4.10 -14.83 4.62
N GLY A 36 -5.17 -14.79 5.40
CA GLY A 36 -6.47 -14.22 4.98
C GLY A 36 -6.42 -12.72 4.69
N ASP A 37 -5.46 -11.99 5.27
CA ASP A 37 -5.29 -10.55 5.09
C ASP A 37 -4.45 -10.20 3.86
N LEU A 38 -3.81 -11.18 3.22
CA LEU A 38 -2.98 -10.96 2.02
C LEU A 38 -3.75 -10.19 0.93
N LYS A 39 -5.02 -10.56 0.69
CA LYS A 39 -5.87 -9.88 -0.29
C LYS A 39 -6.08 -8.39 0.01
N VAL A 40 -6.05 -8.00 1.29
CA VAL A 40 -6.17 -6.60 1.72
C VAL A 40 -4.83 -5.89 1.55
N LEU A 41 -3.72 -6.56 1.86
CA LEU A 41 -2.37 -6.04 1.66
C LEU A 41 -2.05 -5.82 0.17
N ASP A 42 -2.43 -6.75 -0.71
CA ASP A 42 -2.26 -6.63 -2.17
C ASP A 42 -3.01 -5.42 -2.73
N LYS A 43 -4.29 -5.26 -2.35
CA LYS A 43 -5.08 -4.08 -2.74
C LYS A 43 -4.46 -2.77 -2.26
N ARG A 44 -3.82 -2.79 -1.09
CA ARG A 44 -3.10 -1.63 -0.55
C ARG A 44 -1.84 -1.35 -1.35
N ALA A 45 -1.07 -2.38 -1.70
CA ALA A 45 0.12 -2.27 -2.55
C ALA A 45 -0.23 -1.67 -3.92
N GLU A 46 -1.25 -2.20 -4.61
CA GLU A 46 -1.73 -1.65 -5.89
C GLU A 46 -2.11 -0.16 -5.79
N ARG A 47 -2.78 0.23 -4.70
CA ARG A 47 -3.19 1.63 -4.48
C ARG A 47 -1.98 2.54 -4.30
N LEU A 48 -1.00 2.10 -3.52
CA LEU A 48 0.24 2.84 -3.27
C LEU A 48 1.08 2.95 -4.54
N GLU A 49 1.17 1.88 -5.33
CA GLU A 49 1.84 1.88 -6.63
C GLU A 49 1.19 2.87 -7.61
N ARG A 50 -0.14 2.85 -7.74
CA ARG A 50 -0.88 3.83 -8.54
C ARG A 50 -0.73 5.27 -8.02
N ALA A 51 -0.59 5.46 -6.71
CA ALA A 51 -0.35 6.77 -6.12
C ALA A 51 1.07 7.27 -6.43
N SER A 52 2.08 6.40 -6.31
CA SER A 52 3.47 6.69 -6.68
C SER A 52 3.60 7.00 -8.18
N ALA A 53 2.98 6.19 -9.04
CA ALA A 53 2.98 6.42 -10.49
C ALA A 53 2.32 7.75 -10.87
N ARG A 54 1.20 8.11 -10.22
CA ARG A 54 0.55 9.42 -10.43
C ARG A 54 1.38 10.60 -9.92
N ALA A 55 2.09 10.43 -8.80
CA ALA A 55 3.01 11.44 -8.30
C ALA A 55 4.19 11.65 -9.26
N LYS A 56 4.73 10.56 -9.84
CA LYS A 56 5.80 10.61 -10.84
C LYS A 56 5.37 11.26 -12.16
N ASN A 57 4.13 11.03 -12.59
CA ASN A 57 3.58 11.55 -13.86
C ASN A 57 2.98 12.97 -13.77
N GLY A 58 3.24 13.73 -12.69
CA GLY A 58 2.86 15.16 -12.63
C GLY A 58 1.52 15.48 -11.97
N GLY A 59 0.91 14.55 -11.22
CA GLY A 59 -0.22 14.83 -10.31
C GLY A 59 -1.61 14.79 -10.95
N VAL A 60 -2.63 14.54 -10.11
CA VAL A 60 -4.05 14.51 -10.52
C VAL A 60 -4.51 15.93 -10.82
N LYS A 61 -4.79 16.26 -12.09
CA LYS A 61 -5.53 17.48 -12.45
C LYS A 61 -6.96 17.37 -11.92
N ILE A 62 -7.21 17.90 -10.73
CA ILE A 62 -8.56 18.04 -10.19
C ILE A 62 -9.24 19.18 -10.96
N GLN A 63 -10.05 18.85 -11.97
CA GLN A 63 -11.01 19.80 -12.53
C GLN A 63 -12.18 19.93 -11.54
N ARG A 64 -12.28 21.10 -10.91
CA ARG A 64 -13.41 21.43 -10.04
C ARG A 64 -14.60 21.77 -10.94
N ILE A 65 -15.54 20.84 -11.08
CA ILE A 65 -16.82 21.11 -11.75
C ILE A 65 -17.66 21.92 -10.75
N ILE A 66 -17.93 23.19 -11.07
CA ILE A 66 -18.85 24.05 -10.31
C ILE A 66 -20.25 23.85 -10.91
N PRO A 67 -21.21 23.28 -10.18
CA PRO A 67 -22.59 23.25 -10.64
C PRO A 67 -23.18 24.68 -10.56
N LEU A 68 -23.79 25.12 -11.66
CA LEU A 68 -24.55 26.38 -11.78
C LEU A 68 -25.87 26.32 -11.01
#